data_AF-A0AA88L7C3-F1
#
_entry.id   AF-A0AA88L7C3-F1
#
_cell.length_a   1.000
_cell.length_b   1.000
_cell.length_c   1.000
_cell.angle_alpha   90.00
_cell.angle_beta   90.00
_cell.angle_gamma   90.00
#
_symmetry.space_group_name_H-M   'P 1'
#
loop_
_entity.id
_entity.type
_entity.pdbx_description
1 polymer ?
#
loop_
_entity_poly.entity_id
_entity_poly.type
_entity_poly.pdbx_seq_one_letter_code
_entity_poly.pdbx_strand_id
1 'polypeptide(L)'
;MFTVYNVIVYSVGRGVCKGQADHFFVRWAKAKHLAVRETKANHFVVREVKVNYFFVRGVKVNYFVVRGASVGHSVVCGANFIYFVVREAKVNQFVVREAKVIHFVVHGVKVHRFVVRGAKVKHFVVHGAKVNHFVVRGAKVNHFVVCGDKVNQT
;
A
#
# COMPACT_ATOMS: atom_id res chain seq x y z
N MET A 1 -13.13 25.37 4.65
CA MET A 1 -13.28 24.12 5.43
C MET A 1 -14.27 23.25 4.64
N PHE A 2 -13.79 22.32 3.80
CA PHE A 2 -14.68 21.46 2.99
C PHE A 2 -14.65 20.05 3.58
N THR A 3 -15.65 19.73 4.39
CA THR A 3 -15.86 18.38 4.92
C THR A 3 -16.62 17.59 3.86
N VAL A 4 -15.91 16.87 3.00
CA VAL A 4 -16.52 15.97 2.01
C VAL A 4 -16.64 14.58 2.64
N TYR A 5 -17.88 14.12 2.82
CA TYR A 5 -18.19 12.91 3.59
C TYR A 5 -17.91 11.58 2.86
N ASN A 6 -17.71 11.56 1.54
CA ASN A 6 -17.30 10.36 0.79
C ASN A 6 -16.66 10.78 -0.53
N VAL A 7 -15.33 10.87 -0.61
CA VAL A 7 -14.66 11.09 -1.91
C VAL A 7 -14.52 9.73 -2.59
N ILE A 8 -15.46 9.42 -3.51
CA ILE A 8 -15.31 8.33 -4.46
C ILE A 8 -14.57 8.89 -5.67
N VAL A 9 -13.27 8.62 -5.76
CA VAL A 9 -12.48 9.02 -6.93
C VAL A 9 -12.67 7.96 -8.02
N TYR A 10 -13.56 8.22 -8.97
CA TYR A 10 -13.54 7.56 -10.27
C TYR A 10 -12.51 8.29 -11.14
N SER A 11 -11.40 7.65 -11.48
CA SER A 11 -10.46 8.24 -12.44
C SER A 11 -10.12 7.24 -13.53
N VAL A 12 -10.49 7.59 -14.75
CA VAL A 12 -9.90 7.06 -15.98
C VAL A 12 -8.86 8.10 -16.41
N GLY A 13 -7.56 7.78 -16.32
CA GLY A 13 -6.47 8.67 -16.75
C GLY A 13 -5.29 8.81 -15.77
N ARG A 14 -5.28 9.89 -14.96
CA ARG A 14 -4.28 10.18 -13.90
C ARG A 14 -5.01 10.61 -12.63
N GLY A 15 -5.11 9.73 -11.64
CA GLY A 15 -5.75 10.04 -10.37
C GLY A 15 -4.74 10.60 -9.36
N VAL A 16 -4.99 11.79 -8.81
CA VAL A 16 -4.24 12.33 -7.67
C VAL A 16 -5.21 12.58 -6.51
N CYS A 17 -5.03 11.86 -5.41
CA CYS A 17 -5.75 12.10 -4.16
C CYS A 17 -4.91 13.02 -3.26
N LYS A 18 -5.46 14.15 -2.83
CA LYS A 18 -4.87 15.07 -1.85
C LYS A 18 -5.94 15.59 -0.90
N GLY A 19 -5.53 15.99 0.31
CA GLY A 19 -6.39 16.67 1.26
C GLY A 19 -6.79 15.82 2.47
N GLN A 20 -7.78 16.30 3.22
CA GLN A 20 -8.25 15.68 4.44
C GLN A 20 -9.71 15.27 4.29
N ALA A 21 -9.99 14.00 4.50
CA ALA A 21 -11.35 13.46 4.52
C ALA A 21 -11.41 12.29 5.49
N ASP A 22 -12.59 11.93 5.96
CA ASP A 22 -12.75 10.77 6.83
C ASP A 22 -12.48 9.47 6.05
N HIS A 23 -13.05 9.38 4.84
CA HIS A 23 -12.98 8.20 3.99
C HIS A 23 -12.63 8.55 2.53
N PHE A 24 -11.66 7.83 1.97
CA PHE A 24 -11.34 7.82 0.54
C PHE A 24 -11.58 6.43 -0.05
N PHE A 25 -12.30 6.39 -1.16
CA PHE A 25 -12.53 5.16 -1.91
C PHE A 25 -12.11 5.32 -3.37
N VAL A 26 -11.23 4.42 -3.84
CA VAL A 26 -10.86 4.28 -5.25
C VAL A 26 -11.31 2.90 -5.69
N ARG A 27 -12.22 2.83 -6.67
CA ARG A 27 -12.75 1.56 -7.18
C ARG A 27 -12.73 1.53 -8.70
N TRP A 28 -12.51 0.34 -9.26
CA TRP A 28 -12.60 0.07 -10.71
C TRP A 28 -11.74 0.98 -11.58
N ALA A 29 -10.64 1.50 -11.03
CA ALA A 29 -9.79 2.45 -11.74
C ALA A 29 -8.82 1.73 -12.67
N LYS A 30 -8.73 2.21 -13.92
CA LYS A 30 -7.69 1.85 -14.87
C LYS A 30 -6.93 3.11 -15.24
N ALA A 31 -5.67 3.19 -14.84
CA ALA A 31 -4.87 4.38 -15.06
C ALA A 31 -3.39 4.03 -15.25
N LYS A 32 -2.64 4.87 -15.96
CA LYS A 32 -1.18 4.70 -16.01
C LYS A 32 -0.55 5.07 -14.67
N HIS A 33 -1.06 6.14 -14.05
CA HIS A 33 -0.54 6.66 -12.79
C HIS A 33 -1.69 6.94 -11.80
N LEU A 34 -1.51 6.48 -10.56
CA LEU A 34 -2.34 6.82 -9.42
C LEU A 34 -1.42 7.30 -8.29
N ALA A 35 -1.67 8.49 -7.77
CA ALA A 35 -0.88 9.06 -6.70
C ALA A 35 -1.75 9.52 -5.54
N VAL A 36 -1.31 9.27 -4.32
CA VAL A 36 -1.91 9.74 -3.08
C VAL A 36 -0.85 10.58 -2.38
N ARG A 37 -1.11 11.85 -2.19
CA ARG A 37 -0.13 12.79 -1.63
C ARG A 37 -0.77 13.61 -0.52
N GLU A 38 0.00 13.89 0.53
CA GLU A 38 -0.39 14.87 1.57
C GLU A 38 -1.81 14.62 2.11
N THR A 39 -2.16 13.34 2.26
CA THR A 39 -3.52 12.93 2.60
C THR A 39 -3.62 12.58 4.07
N LYS A 40 -4.67 13.06 4.74
CA LYS A 40 -5.05 12.64 6.09
C LYS A 40 -6.43 12.00 6.06
N ALA A 41 -6.55 10.76 6.52
CA ALA A 41 -7.85 10.10 6.57
C ALA A 41 -7.95 9.03 7.66
N ASN A 42 -9.18 8.71 8.06
CA ASN A 42 -9.41 7.51 8.84
C ASN A 42 -9.33 6.27 7.96
N HIS A 43 -9.97 6.28 6.79
CA HIS A 43 -9.95 5.13 5.87
C HIS A 43 -9.54 5.53 4.46
N PHE A 44 -8.64 4.76 3.87
CA PHE A 44 -8.26 4.87 2.46
C PHE A 44 -8.31 3.48 1.84
N VAL A 45 -9.26 3.26 0.93
CA VAL A 45 -9.56 1.94 0.39
C VAL A 45 -9.46 1.95 -1.13
N VAL A 46 -8.58 1.11 -1.66
CA VAL A 46 -8.39 0.88 -3.09
C VAL A 46 -8.88 -0.52 -3.43
N ARG A 47 -9.84 -0.64 -4.34
CA ARG A 47 -10.38 -1.94 -4.78
C ARG A 47 -10.40 -2.05 -6.29
N GLU A 48 -10.02 -3.22 -6.79
CA GLU A 48 -10.22 -3.59 -8.21
C GLU A 48 -9.58 -2.59 -9.17
N VAL A 49 -8.34 -2.22 -8.88
CA VAL A 49 -7.58 -1.22 -9.64
C VAL A 49 -6.50 -1.89 -10.48
N LYS A 50 -6.34 -1.43 -11.72
CA LYS A 50 -5.22 -1.79 -12.60
C LYS A 50 -4.41 -0.54 -12.95
N VAL A 51 -3.20 -0.44 -12.39
CA VAL A 51 -2.33 0.72 -12.60
C VAL A 51 -0.89 0.35 -12.91
N ASN A 52 -0.21 1.12 -13.75
CA ASN A 52 1.21 0.89 -14.00
C ASN A 52 2.05 1.43 -12.85
N TYR A 53 1.66 2.58 -12.29
CA TYR A 53 2.39 3.22 -11.21
C TYR A 53 1.45 3.69 -10.10
N PHE A 54 1.71 3.24 -8.86
CA PHE A 54 1.01 3.65 -7.66
C PHE A 54 1.94 4.31 -6.65
N PHE A 55 1.74 5.60 -6.37
CA PHE A 55 2.59 6.37 -5.47
C PHE A 55 1.82 6.83 -4.25
N VAL A 56 2.37 6.61 -3.05
CA VAL A 56 1.82 7.12 -1.79
C VAL A 56 2.92 7.92 -1.09
N ARG A 57 2.71 9.22 -0.87
CA ARG A 57 3.72 10.11 -0.28
C ARG A 57 3.14 11.07 0.76
N GLY A 58 3.77 11.14 1.93
CA GLY A 58 3.40 12.14 2.95
C GLY A 58 1.97 11.94 3.47
N VAL A 59 1.55 10.69 3.66
CA VAL A 59 0.18 10.33 4.03
C VAL A 59 0.13 9.95 5.51
N LYS A 60 -0.94 10.34 6.21
CA LYS A 60 -1.27 9.86 7.57
C LYS A 60 -2.67 9.27 7.54
N VAL A 61 -2.77 7.95 7.52
CA VAL A 61 -4.06 7.24 7.39
C VAL A 61 -4.19 6.19 8.48
N ASN A 62 -5.35 6.09 9.13
CA ASN A 62 -5.54 5.05 10.14
C ASN A 62 -5.64 3.66 9.49
N TYR A 63 -6.49 3.50 8.48
CA TYR A 63 -6.69 2.24 7.77
C TYR A 63 -6.45 2.40 6.27
N PHE A 64 -5.35 1.86 5.78
CA PHE A 64 -5.03 1.83 4.35
C PHE A 64 -5.19 0.41 3.83
N VAL A 65 -6.15 0.20 2.92
CA VAL A 65 -6.52 -1.13 2.42
C VAL A 65 -6.45 -1.16 0.90
N VAL A 66 -5.71 -2.13 0.36
CA VAL A 66 -5.67 -2.41 -1.08
C VAL A 66 -6.17 -3.84 -1.30
N ARG A 67 -7.19 -4.01 -2.14
CA ARG A 67 -7.76 -5.32 -2.47
C ARG A 67 -7.94 -5.49 -3.98
N GLY A 68 -7.58 -6.66 -4.51
CA GLY A 68 -7.85 -7.00 -5.91
C GLY A 68 -7.12 -6.09 -6.90
N ALA A 69 -5.89 -5.68 -6.57
CA ALA A 69 -5.15 -4.71 -7.38
C ALA A 69 -4.10 -5.38 -8.26
N SER A 70 -3.93 -4.86 -9.48
CA SER A 70 -2.81 -5.20 -10.36
C SER A 70 -1.96 -3.95 -10.57
N VAL A 71 -0.73 -3.97 -10.06
CA VAL A 71 0.15 -2.80 -10.04
C VAL A 71 1.50 -3.14 -10.68
N GLY A 72 1.96 -2.33 -11.62
CA GLY A 72 3.33 -2.43 -12.12
C GLY A 72 4.33 -2.10 -11.02
N HIS A 73 4.43 -0.82 -10.67
CA HIS A 73 5.33 -0.32 -9.64
C HIS A 73 4.56 0.42 -8.56
N SER A 74 4.77 0.05 -7.31
CA SER A 74 4.20 0.70 -6.13
C SER A 74 5.31 1.24 -5.24
N VAL A 75 5.18 2.52 -4.85
CA VAL A 75 6.13 3.17 -3.95
C VAL A 75 5.36 3.89 -2.85
N VAL A 76 5.70 3.56 -1.60
CA VAL A 76 5.20 4.21 -0.39
C VAL A 76 6.37 4.91 0.29
N CYS A 77 6.27 6.23 0.48
CA CYS A 77 7.35 7.05 1.03
C CYS A 77 6.85 8.04 2.09
N GLY A 78 7.48 8.06 3.27
CA GLY A 78 7.15 9.02 4.32
C GLY A 78 5.68 8.96 4.74
N ALA A 79 5.15 7.73 4.89
CA ALA A 79 3.75 7.49 5.22
C ALA A 79 3.60 6.90 6.63
N ASN A 80 2.52 7.28 7.32
CA ASN A 80 2.17 6.79 8.63
C ASN A 80 0.83 6.07 8.57
N PHE A 81 0.82 4.79 8.96
CA PHE A 81 -0.37 3.96 9.01
C PHE A 81 -0.55 3.31 10.37
N ILE A 82 -1.80 3.25 10.87
CA ILE A 82 -2.12 2.33 11.97
C ILE A 82 -2.22 0.92 11.38
N TYR A 83 -3.03 0.75 10.34
CA TYR A 83 -3.19 -0.49 9.60
C TYR A 83 -2.88 -0.28 8.12
N PHE A 84 -1.98 -1.10 7.59
CA PHE A 84 -1.70 -1.19 6.16
C PHE A 84 -1.95 -2.63 5.71
N VAL A 85 -2.97 -2.82 4.88
CA VAL A 85 -3.45 -4.15 4.49
C VAL A 85 -3.46 -4.27 2.97
N VAL A 86 -2.82 -5.32 2.45
CA VAL A 86 -2.85 -5.66 1.03
C VAL A 86 -3.38 -7.08 0.86
N ARG A 87 -4.42 -7.24 0.05
CA ARG A 87 -5.05 -8.54 -0.24
C ARG A 87 -5.20 -8.76 -1.72
N GLU A 88 -5.02 -10.01 -2.16
CA GLU A 88 -5.35 -10.45 -3.52
C GLU A 88 -4.72 -9.56 -4.60
N ALA A 89 -3.47 -9.15 -4.41
CA ALA A 89 -2.78 -8.20 -5.28
C ALA A 89 -1.68 -8.87 -6.11
N LYS A 90 -1.45 -8.35 -7.31
CA LYS A 90 -0.29 -8.67 -8.15
C LYS A 90 0.54 -7.40 -8.31
N VAL A 91 1.80 -7.44 -7.89
CA VAL A 91 2.70 -6.28 -7.92
C VAL A 91 4.04 -6.67 -8.54
N ASN A 92 4.49 -5.99 -9.59
CA ASN A 92 5.83 -6.30 -10.12
C ASN A 92 6.92 -5.76 -9.17
N GLN A 93 6.78 -4.52 -8.71
CA GLN A 93 7.71 -3.95 -7.74
C GLN A 93 6.97 -3.19 -6.65
N PHE A 94 7.26 -3.52 -5.39
CA PHE A 94 6.73 -2.84 -4.22
C PHE A 94 7.89 -2.30 -3.39
N VAL A 95 7.90 -0.99 -3.15
CA VAL A 95 8.95 -0.30 -2.41
C VAL A 95 8.35 0.51 -1.27
N VAL A 96 8.85 0.30 -0.06
CA VAL A 96 8.49 1.09 1.12
C VAL A 96 9.73 1.81 1.64
N ARG A 97 9.61 3.12 1.83
CA ARG A 97 10.68 3.97 2.38
C ARG A 97 10.15 4.83 3.51
N GLU A 98 10.89 4.87 4.62
CA GLU A 98 10.63 5.81 5.72
C GLU A 98 9.18 5.79 6.24
N ALA A 99 8.52 4.64 6.13
CA ALA A 99 7.15 4.48 6.58
C ALA A 99 7.11 4.04 8.05
N LYS A 100 6.11 4.51 8.79
CA LYS A 100 5.77 3.97 10.12
C LYS A 100 4.43 3.26 10.02
N VAL A 101 4.40 1.99 10.39
CA VAL A 101 3.19 1.16 10.35
C VAL A 101 3.03 0.44 11.67
N ILE A 102 1.85 0.49 12.29
CA ILE A 102 1.62 -0.30 13.51
C ILE A 102 1.35 -1.75 13.10
N HIS A 103 0.41 -1.99 12.19
CA HIS A 103 0.08 -3.32 11.68
C HIS A 103 0.18 -3.35 10.16
N PHE A 104 1.11 -4.14 9.63
CA PHE A 104 1.29 -4.39 8.21
C PHE A 104 0.88 -5.82 7.91
N VAL A 105 -0.14 -6.00 7.06
CA VAL A 105 -0.71 -7.31 6.75
C VAL A 105 -0.76 -7.52 5.24
N VAL A 106 -0.23 -8.66 4.79
CA VAL A 106 -0.24 -9.07 3.38
C VAL A 106 -0.85 -10.46 3.26
N HIS A 107 -1.88 -10.60 2.42
CA HIS A 107 -2.56 -11.87 2.24
C HIS A 107 -2.80 -12.20 0.76
N GLY A 108 -2.33 -13.37 0.30
CA GLY A 108 -2.61 -13.86 -1.06
C GLY A 108 -2.04 -12.95 -2.15
N VAL A 109 -0.85 -12.39 -1.93
CA VAL A 109 -0.22 -11.42 -2.84
C VAL A 109 0.90 -12.08 -3.64
N LYS A 110 1.01 -11.75 -4.93
CA LYS A 110 2.19 -12.08 -5.74
C LYS A 110 3.02 -10.82 -5.95
N VAL A 111 4.25 -10.81 -5.46
CA VAL A 111 5.20 -9.71 -5.63
C VAL A 111 6.45 -10.22 -6.33
N HIS A 112 6.85 -9.61 -7.45
CA HIS A 112 8.12 -10.00 -8.05
C HIS A 112 9.31 -9.41 -7.26
N ARG A 113 9.31 -8.12 -6.94
CA ARG A 113 10.34 -7.49 -6.11
C ARG A 113 9.74 -6.68 -4.96
N PHE A 114 10.11 -6.99 -3.74
CA PHE A 114 9.68 -6.29 -2.53
C PHE A 114 10.90 -5.68 -1.81
N VAL A 115 10.87 -4.37 -1.58
CA VAL A 115 11.98 -3.63 -0.95
C VAL A 115 11.46 -2.76 0.19
N VAL A 116 12.08 -2.86 1.36
CA VAL A 116 11.79 -1.99 2.50
C VAL A 116 13.08 -1.32 2.98
N ARG A 117 13.05 0.02 3.08
CA ARG A 117 14.18 0.81 3.58
C ARG A 117 13.76 1.78 4.67
N GLY A 118 14.41 1.72 5.83
CA GLY A 118 14.19 2.70 6.90
C GLY A 118 12.77 2.71 7.47
N ALA A 119 12.00 1.64 7.30
CA ALA A 119 10.63 1.56 7.81
C ALA A 119 10.61 1.08 9.26
N LYS A 120 9.62 1.55 10.03
CA LYS A 120 9.33 1.04 11.38
C LYS A 120 7.98 0.34 11.35
N VAL A 121 7.96 -0.95 11.66
CA VAL A 121 6.73 -1.76 11.70
C VAL A 121 6.59 -2.40 13.08
N LYS A 122 5.46 -2.23 13.76
CA LYS A 122 5.26 -2.91 15.06
C LYS A 122 4.91 -4.38 14.85
N HIS A 123 3.92 -4.66 14.01
CA HIS A 123 3.48 -6.02 13.67
C HIS A 123 3.46 -6.19 12.16
N PHE A 124 4.17 -7.20 11.66
CA PHE A 124 4.25 -7.53 10.25
C PHE A 124 3.79 -8.98 10.06
N VAL A 125 2.73 -9.16 9.28
CA VAL A 125 2.12 -10.47 9.03
C VAL A 125 2.01 -10.70 7.52
N VAL A 126 2.49 -11.85 7.07
CA VAL A 126 2.36 -12.29 5.68
C VAL A 126 1.76 -13.70 5.67
N HIS A 127 0.81 -13.91 4.76
CA HIS A 127 0.20 -15.20 4.56
C HIS A 127 -0.15 -15.46 3.09
N GLY A 128 0.22 -16.64 2.57
CA GLY A 128 -0.08 -17.07 1.20
C GLY A 128 0.50 -16.16 0.10
N ALA A 129 1.55 -15.41 0.41
CA ALA A 129 2.29 -14.56 -0.51
C ALA A 129 3.35 -15.36 -1.28
N LYS A 130 3.57 -14.94 -2.53
CA LYS A 130 4.70 -15.39 -3.35
C LYS A 130 5.58 -14.19 -3.65
N VAL A 131 6.83 -14.21 -3.18
CA VAL A 131 7.80 -13.14 -3.37
C VAL A 131 9.04 -13.67 -4.06
N ASN A 132 9.40 -13.13 -5.23
CA ASN A 132 10.58 -13.61 -5.95
C ASN A 132 11.89 -12.99 -5.46
N HIS A 133 11.86 -11.71 -5.05
CA HIS A 133 13.01 -11.00 -4.49
C HIS A 133 12.56 -10.15 -3.31
N PHE A 134 13.21 -10.32 -2.15
CA PHE A 134 12.87 -9.62 -0.91
C PHE A 134 14.11 -8.97 -0.30
N VAL A 135 14.07 -7.65 -0.13
CA VAL A 135 15.19 -6.86 0.42
C VAL A 135 14.68 -5.97 1.55
N VAL A 136 15.34 -6.03 2.70
CA VAL A 136 15.05 -5.17 3.85
C VAL A 136 16.33 -4.54 4.36
N ARG A 137 16.38 -3.20 4.44
CA ARG A 137 17.55 -2.46 4.94
C ARG A 137 17.15 -1.40 5.95
N GLY A 138 17.73 -1.47 7.15
CA GLY A 138 17.50 -0.49 8.21
C GLY A 138 16.03 -0.41 8.65
N ALA A 139 15.26 -1.48 8.46
CA ALA A 139 13.91 -1.56 8.99
C ALA A 139 13.93 -2.06 10.44
N LYS A 140 13.02 -1.57 11.26
CA LYS A 140 12.77 -2.09 12.61
C LYS A 140 11.42 -2.78 12.61
N VAL A 141 11.39 -4.06 12.98
CA VAL A 141 10.17 -4.86 13.10
C VAL A 141 10.13 -5.48 14.49
N ASN A 142 9.05 -5.26 15.25
CA ASN A 142 8.95 -5.83 16.61
C ASN A 142 8.38 -7.26 16.59
N HIS A 143 7.30 -7.49 15.83
CA HIS A 143 6.69 -8.80 15.68
C HIS A 143 6.58 -9.14 14.18
N PHE A 144 7.04 -10.33 13.80
CA PHE A 144 7.09 -10.78 12.42
C PHE A 144 6.53 -12.21 12.31
N VAL A 145 5.53 -12.42 11.45
CA VAL A 145 4.89 -13.71 11.22
C VAL A 145 4.75 -13.94 9.71
N VAL A 146 5.14 -15.12 9.25
CA VAL A 146 5.13 -15.56 7.84
C VAL A 146 4.63 -17.00 7.81
N CYS A 147 3.62 -17.30 6.99
CA CYS A 147 3.02 -18.64 6.93
C CYS A 147 2.43 -18.93 5.54
N GLY A 148 2.65 -20.14 5.03
CA GLY A 148 2.16 -20.55 3.71
C GLY A 148 2.76 -19.77 2.54
N ASP A 149 3.91 -19.13 2.77
CA ASP A 149 4.56 -18.22 1.83
C ASP A 149 5.67 -18.93 1.04
N LYS A 150 5.85 -18.52 -0.23
CA LYS A 150 7.01 -18.92 -1.04
C LYS A 150 7.88 -17.69 -1.29
N VAL A 151 9.08 -17.70 -0.72
CA VAL A 151 10.06 -16.63 -0.89
C VAL A 151 11.28 -17.21 -1.58
N ASN A 152 11.55 -16.76 -2.80
CA ASN A 152 12.83 -17.03 -3.45
C ASN A 152 13.80 -15.93 -3.03
N GLN A 153 15.03 -16.31 -2.70
CA GLN A 153 16.10 -15.36 -2.38
C GLN A 153 17.19 -15.51 -3.45
N THR A 154 17.60 -14.38 -4.03
CA THR A 154 18.83 -14.19 -4.80
C THR A 154 19.45 -12.89 -4.36
#